data_AF-A0A6B8RTN3-F1
#
_entry.id   AF-A0A6B8RTN3-F1
#
_cell.length_a   1.000
_cell.length_b   1.000
_cell.length_c   1.000
_cell.angle_alpha   90.00
_cell.angle_beta   90.00
_cell.angle_gamma   90.00
#
_symmetry.space_group_name_H-M   'P 1'
#
loop_
_entity.id
_entity.type
_entity.pdbx_description
1 polymer ?
#
loop_
_entity_poly.entity_id
_entity_poly.type
_entity_poly.pdbx_seq_one_letter_code
_entity_poly.pdbx_strand_id
1 'polypeptide(L)'
;MSKSPRGLNREVKWDAASKVVTITYKSKVITMPLDSKEVTIDGASITLDTSAVLTEGRTMVPLRFVSEAMEATVVWDEPAHAVQVNDAAFTAKAEAGEVKLNPWGRQLATNPDPAIAKDWNTLNDLPNMAYINDVRSLMFLGDLNNKEYYIAYKNDAYTSKEYLDKWSNMIRQYYVTVLNVDYRTIDDKAYYNAVRSLLDPSRDDIEEETEDVINDYIKFVKDNHIITVSVKYSPPKNMDYSMR
;
A
#
# COMPACT_ATOMS: atom_id res chain seq x y z
N MET A 1 17.42 19.80 -1.26
CA MET A 1 17.98 18.78 -0.33
C MET A 1 16.83 17.97 0.24
N SER A 2 16.61 16.74 -0.25
CA SER A 2 15.61 15.85 0.33
C SER A 2 16.23 15.19 1.58
N LYS A 3 15.69 15.47 2.76
CA LYS A 3 16.10 14.78 3.99
C LYS A 3 15.63 13.32 3.90
N SER A 4 16.56 12.40 4.12
CA SER A 4 16.31 10.95 4.19
C SER A 4 15.15 10.65 5.16
N PRO A 5 14.18 9.79 4.80
CA PRO A 5 13.21 9.26 5.76
C PRO A 5 13.99 8.56 6.88
N ARG A 6 13.80 9.05 8.11
CA ARG A 6 14.48 8.57 9.32
C ARG A 6 14.35 7.03 9.41
N GLY A 7 15.48 6.32 9.36
CA GLY A 7 15.54 4.92 9.78
C GLY A 7 16.45 3.96 9.00
N LEU A 8 16.91 4.30 7.79
CA LEU A 8 17.43 3.27 6.87
C LEU A 8 18.92 3.37 6.49
N ASN A 9 19.72 4.12 7.27
CA ASN A 9 21.17 4.29 7.08
C ASN A 9 21.62 4.42 5.61
N ARG A 10 20.87 5.22 4.86
CA ARG A 10 21.04 5.42 3.43
C ARG A 10 20.93 6.88 3.05
N GLU A 11 21.73 7.26 2.07
CA GLU A 11 21.69 8.57 1.42
C GLU A 11 21.21 8.39 -0.01
N VAL A 12 20.28 9.24 -0.46
CA VAL A 12 19.79 9.24 -1.84
C VAL A 12 20.10 10.61 -2.44
N LYS A 13 20.79 10.61 -3.57
CA LYS A 13 21.16 11.81 -4.34
C LYS A 13 20.58 11.73 -5.74
N TRP A 14 20.15 12.88 -6.23
CA TRP A 14 19.74 13.07 -7.61
C TRP A 14 20.66 14.12 -8.23
N ASP A 15 21.31 13.76 -9.34
CA ASP A 15 22.04 14.69 -10.19
C ASP A 15 21.21 15.00 -11.43
N ALA A 16 20.72 16.24 -11.52
CA ALA A 16 19.89 16.69 -12.63
C ALA A 16 20.66 16.86 -13.94
N ALA A 17 21.97 17.15 -13.89
CA ALA A 17 22.77 17.37 -15.08
C ALA A 17 23.10 16.05 -15.79
N SER A 18 23.51 15.04 -15.02
CA SER A 18 23.79 13.69 -15.54
C SER A 18 22.56 12.79 -15.58
N LYS A 19 21.44 13.21 -14.98
CA LYS A 19 20.21 12.43 -14.81
C LYS A 19 20.43 11.09 -14.10
N VAL A 20 21.23 11.11 -13.03
CA VAL A 20 21.61 9.90 -12.28
C VAL A 20 21.06 9.96 -10.85
N VAL A 21 20.46 8.85 -10.42
CA VAL A 21 20.18 8.56 -9.01
C VAL A 21 21.37 7.82 -8.42
N THR A 22 21.87 8.31 -7.28
CA THR A 22 22.89 7.62 -6.49
C THR A 22 22.32 7.27 -5.13
N ILE A 23 22.39 5.99 -4.76
CA ILE A 23 22.01 5.50 -3.44
C ILE A 23 23.27 4.99 -2.75
N THR A 24 23.60 5.59 -1.61
CA THR A 24 24.66 5.09 -0.73
C THR A 24 24.01 4.34 0.42
N TYR A 25 24.36 3.07 0.59
CA TYR A 25 23.90 2.24 1.71
C TYR A 25 25.10 1.52 2.33
N LYS A 26 25.36 1.78 3.62
CA LYS A 26 26.62 1.37 4.27
C LYS A 26 27.82 1.85 3.44
N SER A 27 28.62 0.94 2.90
CA SER A 27 29.74 1.23 1.99
C SER A 27 29.42 1.04 0.51
N LYS A 28 28.20 0.58 0.16
CA LYS A 28 27.81 0.33 -1.23
C LYS A 28 27.33 1.61 -1.91
N VAL A 29 27.78 1.82 -3.14
CA VAL A 29 27.33 2.91 -4.01
C VAL A 29 26.58 2.32 -5.20
N ILE A 30 25.29 2.59 -5.24
CA ILE A 30 24.39 2.16 -6.33
C ILE A 30 24.17 3.38 -7.22
N THR A 31 24.45 3.29 -8.51
CA THR A 31 24.17 4.37 -9.46
C THR A 31 23.23 3.92 -10.56
N MET A 32 22.25 4.76 -10.85
CA MET A 32 21.14 4.44 -11.74
C MET A 32 20.85 5.65 -12.64
N PRO A 33 21.34 5.63 -13.89
CA PRO A 33 20.94 6.61 -14.89
C PRO A 33 19.45 6.45 -15.22
N LEU A 34 18.75 7.56 -15.41
CA LEU A 34 17.39 7.53 -15.95
C LEU A 34 17.35 6.85 -17.32
N ASP A 35 16.26 6.12 -17.56
CA ASP A 35 15.94 5.45 -18.84
C ASP A 35 17.02 4.46 -19.31
N SER A 36 17.95 4.07 -18.42
CA SER A 36 18.95 3.04 -18.63
C SER A 36 18.59 1.78 -17.85
N LYS A 37 18.74 0.63 -18.50
CA LYS A 37 18.72 -0.68 -17.84
C LYS A 37 20.08 -1.07 -17.26
N GLU A 38 21.15 -0.43 -17.72
CA GLU A 38 22.49 -0.58 -17.16
C GLU A 38 22.63 0.33 -15.94
N VAL A 39 22.89 -0.30 -14.80
CA VAL A 39 23.15 0.34 -13.50
C VAL A 39 24.46 -0.18 -12.94
N THR A 40 25.00 0.44 -11.89
CA THR A 40 26.18 -0.11 -11.22
C THR A 40 26.00 -0.25 -9.71
N ILE A 41 26.65 -1.27 -9.14
CA ILE A 41 26.90 -1.41 -7.71
C ILE A 41 28.41 -1.43 -7.53
N ASP A 42 28.94 -0.49 -6.76
CA ASP A 42 30.39 -0.34 -6.52
C ASP A 42 31.22 -0.31 -7.82
N GLY A 43 30.65 0.29 -8.87
CA GLY A 43 31.26 0.42 -10.19
C GLY A 43 31.12 -0.81 -11.10
N ALA A 44 30.61 -1.94 -10.61
CA ALA A 44 30.32 -3.11 -11.43
C ALA A 44 28.96 -2.97 -12.13
N SER A 45 28.91 -3.15 -13.46
CA SER A 45 27.68 -3.03 -14.25
C SER A 45 26.72 -4.20 -14.02
N ILE A 46 25.43 -3.89 -13.96
CA ILE A 46 24.32 -4.83 -13.84
C ILE A 46 23.23 -4.39 -14.82
N THR A 47 22.72 -5.33 -15.61
CA THR A 47 21.57 -5.11 -16.48
C THR A 47 20.28 -5.47 -15.76
N LEU A 48 19.32 -4.54 -15.71
CA LEU A 48 17.99 -4.73 -15.13
C LEU A 48 16.94 -5.06 -16.20
N ASP A 49 15.81 -5.61 -15.78
CA ASP A 49 14.63 -5.81 -16.62
C ASP A 49 13.88 -4.50 -16.91
N THR A 50 13.93 -3.55 -15.96
CA THR A 50 13.31 -2.23 -16.01
C THR A 50 14.27 -1.11 -15.56
N SER A 51 14.08 0.10 -16.10
CA SER A 51 14.92 1.26 -15.82
C SER A 51 14.33 2.14 -14.71
N ALA A 52 15.15 3.02 -14.14
CA ALA A 52 14.64 4.16 -13.40
C ALA A 52 13.95 5.13 -14.38
N VAL A 53 12.80 5.69 -14.00
CA VAL A 53 11.99 6.56 -14.87
C VAL A 53 11.52 7.80 -14.13
N LEU A 54 11.34 8.90 -14.85
CA LEU A 54 10.77 10.14 -14.31
C LEU A 54 9.26 10.15 -14.53
N THR A 55 8.50 10.15 -13.44
CA THR A 55 7.04 10.19 -13.46
C THR A 55 6.56 11.30 -12.52
N GLU A 56 5.74 12.22 -13.03
CA GLU A 56 5.15 13.31 -12.23
C GLU A 56 6.16 14.11 -11.38
N GLY A 57 7.35 14.37 -11.95
CA GLY A 57 8.41 15.11 -11.26
C GLY A 57 9.14 14.32 -10.17
N ARG A 58 8.91 13.00 -10.08
CA ARG A 58 9.62 12.09 -9.17
C ARG A 58 10.34 11.00 -9.96
N THR A 59 11.56 10.68 -9.55
CA THR A 59 12.26 9.54 -10.10
C THR A 59 11.79 8.27 -9.40
N MET A 60 11.18 7.36 -10.16
CA MET A 60 10.81 6.03 -9.70
C MET A 60 11.95 5.07 -10.03
N VAL A 61 12.37 4.30 -9.04
CA VAL A 61 13.44 3.30 -9.17
C VAL A 61 12.88 1.88 -9.03
N PRO A 62 13.49 0.86 -9.65
CA PRO A 62 13.07 -0.53 -9.54
C PRO A 62 13.17 -1.01 -8.09
N LEU A 63 12.02 -1.22 -7.46
CA LEU A 63 11.91 -1.52 -6.03
C LEU A 63 12.74 -2.75 -5.62
N ARG A 64 12.63 -3.85 -6.39
CA ARG A 64 13.31 -5.11 -6.09
C ARG A 64 14.83 -4.95 -6.10
N PHE A 65 15.36 -4.42 -7.20
CA PHE A 65 16.80 -4.19 -7.35
C PHE A 65 17.37 -3.33 -6.20
N VAL A 66 16.74 -2.18 -5.93
CA VAL A 66 17.24 -1.28 -4.88
C VAL A 66 17.19 -1.94 -3.51
N SER A 67 16.12 -2.68 -3.20
CA SER A 67 15.98 -3.38 -1.93
C SER A 67 17.03 -4.49 -1.77
N GLU A 68 17.24 -5.32 -2.80
CA GLU A 68 18.21 -6.41 -2.78
C GLU A 68 19.67 -5.91 -2.76
N ALA A 69 19.97 -4.85 -3.50
CA ALA A 69 21.27 -4.17 -3.45
C ALA A 69 21.59 -3.66 -2.02
N MET A 70 20.55 -3.28 -1.29
CA MET A 70 20.60 -2.89 0.11
C MET A 70 20.43 -4.06 1.10
N GLU A 71 20.67 -5.30 0.66
CA GLU A 71 20.70 -6.50 1.51
C GLU A 71 19.35 -6.90 2.11
N ALA A 72 18.24 -6.38 1.58
CA ALA A 72 16.90 -6.86 1.90
C ALA A 72 16.49 -8.01 0.97
N THR A 73 15.55 -8.84 1.42
CA THR A 73 14.87 -9.80 0.54
C THR A 73 13.51 -9.25 0.14
N VAL A 74 13.08 -9.52 -1.09
CA VAL A 74 11.79 -9.05 -1.62
C VAL A 74 10.93 -10.25 -1.99
N VAL A 75 9.77 -10.35 -1.33
CA VAL A 75 8.81 -11.44 -1.52
C VAL A 75 7.46 -10.84 -1.89
N TRP A 76 6.74 -11.52 -2.78
CA TRP A 76 5.35 -11.19 -3.07
C TRP A 76 4.44 -12.01 -2.15
N ASP A 77 3.62 -11.32 -1.38
CA ASP A 77 2.56 -11.88 -0.56
C ASP A 77 1.28 -11.90 -1.41
N GLU A 78 1.01 -13.06 -2.01
CA GLU A 78 -0.14 -13.25 -2.91
C GLU A 78 -1.47 -13.01 -2.19
N PRO A 79 -1.75 -13.60 -0.99
CA PRO A 79 -2.99 -13.31 -0.26
C PRO A 79 -3.22 -11.83 0.06
N ALA A 80 -2.18 -11.11 0.48
CA ALA A 80 -2.29 -9.70 0.85
C ALA A 80 -2.14 -8.73 -0.34
N HIS A 81 -1.84 -9.26 -1.54
CA HIS A 81 -1.40 -8.51 -2.72
C HIS A 81 -0.39 -7.42 -2.37
N ALA A 82 0.63 -7.81 -1.63
CA ALA A 82 1.61 -6.90 -1.07
C ALA A 82 3.03 -7.34 -1.39
N VAL A 83 3.91 -6.37 -1.61
CA VAL A 83 5.35 -6.61 -1.64
C VAL A 83 5.86 -6.54 -0.21
N GLN A 84 6.43 -7.64 0.28
CA GLN A 84 7.16 -7.69 1.53
C GLN A 84 8.65 -7.47 1.27
N VAL A 85 9.23 -6.48 1.95
CA VAL A 85 10.67 -6.21 1.93
C VAL A 85 11.22 -6.50 3.31
N ASN A 86 12.02 -7.56 3.44
CA ASN A 86 12.56 -8.02 4.71
C ASN A 86 14.03 -7.62 4.84
N ASP A 87 14.33 -6.71 5.75
CA ASP A 87 15.68 -6.33 6.14
C ASP A 87 16.14 -7.20 7.31
N ALA A 88 17.21 -7.99 7.12
CA ALA A 88 17.67 -8.95 8.12
C ALA A 88 18.09 -8.29 9.44
N ALA A 89 18.65 -7.07 9.39
CA ALA A 89 19.05 -6.35 10.59
C ALA A 89 17.83 -5.87 11.39
N PHE A 90 16.76 -5.44 10.72
CA PHE A 90 15.49 -5.10 11.35
C PHE A 90 14.83 -6.35 11.95
N THR A 91 14.81 -7.47 11.22
CA THR A 91 14.27 -8.73 11.72
C THR A 91 14.99 -9.18 13.00
N ALA A 92 16.33 -9.14 13.02
CA ALA A 92 17.11 -9.49 14.21
C ALA A 92 16.76 -8.61 15.42
N LYS A 93 16.52 -7.30 15.23
CA LYS A 93 16.06 -6.41 16.31
C LYS A 93 14.66 -6.77 16.81
N ALA A 94 13.77 -7.19 15.91
CA ALA A 94 12.43 -7.62 16.29
C ALA A 94 12.47 -8.92 17.10
N GLU A 95 13.27 -9.90 16.67
CA GLU A 95 13.48 -11.17 17.36
C GLU A 95 14.16 -10.99 18.73
N ALA A 96 15.09 -10.04 18.84
CA ALA A 96 15.71 -9.64 20.10
C ALA A 96 14.77 -8.84 21.04
N GLY A 97 13.56 -8.50 20.59
CA GLY A 97 12.59 -7.72 21.35
C GLY A 97 12.93 -6.23 21.48
N GLU A 98 13.91 -5.72 20.72
CA GLU A 98 14.28 -4.31 20.69
C GLU A 98 13.20 -3.45 20.00
N VAL A 99 12.45 -4.04 19.07
CA VAL A 99 11.29 -3.41 18.44
C VAL A 99 10.04 -4.26 18.66
N LYS A 100 8.93 -3.59 18.97
CA LYS A 100 7.62 -4.24 19.07
C LYS A 100 6.90 -4.11 17.76
N LEU A 101 6.43 -5.22 17.22
CA LEU A 101 5.68 -5.27 15.97
C LEU A 101 4.21 -5.57 16.23
N ASN A 102 3.34 -5.04 15.37
CA ASN A 102 1.97 -5.54 15.27
C ASN A 102 1.92 -6.85 14.44
N PRO A 103 0.76 -7.53 14.33
CA PRO A 103 0.66 -8.78 13.56
C PRO A 103 0.89 -8.67 12.05
N TRP A 104 1.02 -7.46 11.50
CA TRP A 104 1.44 -7.21 10.11
C TRP A 104 2.94 -6.91 9.99
N GLY A 105 3.73 -7.12 11.05
CA GLY A 105 5.17 -6.84 11.06
C GLY A 105 5.53 -5.35 11.10
N ARG A 106 4.56 -4.46 11.33
CA ARG A 106 4.80 -3.01 11.40
C ARG A 106 5.24 -2.60 12.79
N GLN A 107 6.26 -1.74 12.85
CA GLN A 107 6.81 -1.26 14.10
C GLN A 107 5.83 -0.35 14.85
N LEU A 108 5.53 -0.69 16.10
CA LEU A 108 4.80 0.18 17.02
C LEU A 108 5.65 1.42 17.37
N ALA A 109 5.00 2.56 17.57
CA ALA A 109 5.66 3.80 17.92
C ALA A 109 6.46 3.66 19.24
N THR A 110 7.69 4.18 19.25
CA THR A 110 8.59 4.09 20.41
C THR A 110 8.26 5.14 21.49
N ASN A 111 7.74 6.30 21.08
CA ASN A 111 7.31 7.38 21.96
C ASN A 111 6.00 8.01 21.47
N PRO A 112 4.86 7.31 21.61
CA PRO A 112 3.58 7.80 21.12
C PRO A 112 3.01 8.91 22.01
N ASP A 113 2.14 9.74 21.43
CA ASP A 113 1.34 10.70 22.20
C ASP A 113 0.51 9.95 23.25
N PRO A 114 0.66 10.26 24.56
CA PRO A 114 -0.05 9.56 25.63
C PRO A 114 -1.57 9.61 25.49
N ALA A 115 -2.15 10.69 24.95
CA ALA A 115 -3.59 10.84 24.78
C ALA A 115 -4.12 9.83 23.75
N ILE A 116 -3.34 9.58 22.69
CA ILE A 116 -3.68 8.61 21.64
C ILE A 116 -3.35 7.19 22.10
N ALA A 117 -2.18 7.01 22.70
CA ALA A 117 -1.68 5.71 23.15
C ALA A 117 -2.55 5.10 24.26
N LYS A 118 -3.39 5.89 24.94
CA LYS A 118 -4.41 5.37 25.84
C LYS A 118 -5.36 4.40 25.11
N ASP A 119 -5.84 4.79 23.93
CA ASP A 119 -6.89 4.07 23.21
C ASP A 119 -6.37 3.30 21.99
N TRP A 120 -5.15 3.59 21.49
CA TRP A 120 -4.61 3.03 20.24
C TRP A 120 -3.22 2.39 20.34
N ASN A 121 -2.99 1.31 19.59
CA ASN A 121 -1.65 0.82 19.27
C ASN A 121 -1.11 1.62 18.07
N THR A 122 -0.31 2.65 18.36
CA THR A 122 0.21 3.54 17.33
C THR A 122 1.43 2.96 16.62
N LEU A 123 1.59 3.31 15.35
CA LEU A 123 2.66 2.85 14.47
C LEU A 123 3.69 3.96 14.29
N ASN A 124 4.95 3.57 14.20
CA ASN A 124 6.08 4.50 14.16
C ASN A 124 6.13 5.35 12.87
N ASP A 125 5.46 4.88 11.81
CA ASP A 125 5.43 5.47 10.48
C ASP A 125 4.11 6.19 10.15
N LEU A 126 3.15 6.23 11.07
CA LEU A 126 1.88 6.94 10.88
C LEU A 126 1.82 8.22 11.72
N PRO A 127 1.30 9.33 11.16
CA PRO A 127 1.05 10.55 11.93
C PRO A 127 -0.10 10.37 12.91
N ASN A 128 -0.13 11.18 13.97
CA ASN A 128 -1.20 11.19 14.99
C ASN A 128 -2.61 11.30 14.38
N MET A 129 -2.76 12.04 13.28
CA MET A 129 -4.05 12.20 12.57
C MET A 129 -4.62 10.90 12.00
N ALA A 130 -3.83 9.82 11.93
CA ALA A 130 -4.32 8.50 11.55
C ALA A 130 -5.18 7.83 12.66
N TYR A 131 -5.21 8.41 13.86
CA TYR A 131 -5.85 7.85 15.06
C TYR A 131 -7.00 8.72 15.60
N ILE A 132 -7.75 9.36 14.70
CA ILE A 132 -8.76 10.38 15.03
C ILE A 132 -10.14 9.82 15.40
N ASN A 133 -10.39 8.53 15.16
CA ASN A 133 -11.68 7.91 15.43
C ASN A 133 -11.63 7.10 16.73
N ASP A 134 -12.74 6.99 17.45
CA ASP A 134 -12.84 6.13 18.63
C ASP A 134 -13.89 5.05 18.36
N VAL A 135 -13.54 3.77 18.50
CA VAL A 135 -14.49 2.64 18.38
C VAL A 135 -15.63 2.75 19.39
N ARG A 136 -15.48 3.51 20.49
CA ARG A 136 -16.59 3.87 21.40
C ARG A 136 -17.78 4.52 20.70
N SER A 137 -17.58 5.09 19.51
CA SER A 137 -18.66 5.70 18.71
C SER A 137 -19.56 4.68 18.00
N LEU A 138 -19.19 3.40 17.96
CA LEU A 138 -19.97 2.35 17.31
C LEU A 138 -20.96 1.74 18.31
N MET A 139 -22.23 2.10 18.13
CA MET A 139 -23.39 1.80 19.01
C MET A 139 -23.59 0.33 19.43
N PHE A 140 -22.88 -0.63 18.81
CA PHE A 140 -23.01 -2.06 19.08
C PHE A 140 -21.77 -2.70 19.74
N LEU A 141 -20.66 -1.95 19.92
CA LEU A 141 -19.37 -2.49 20.38
C LEU A 141 -19.07 -2.21 21.87
N GLY A 142 -19.99 -1.57 22.60
CA GLY A 142 -19.85 -1.25 24.02
C GLY A 142 -18.79 -0.18 24.30
N ASP A 143 -18.31 -0.11 25.55
CA ASP A 143 -17.35 0.91 26.04
C ASP A 143 -15.87 0.62 25.70
N LEU A 144 -15.61 -0.39 24.86
CA LEU A 144 -14.25 -0.80 24.53
C LEU A 144 -13.52 0.31 23.76
N ASN A 145 -12.28 0.61 24.17
CA ASN A 145 -11.37 1.39 23.34
C ASN A 145 -10.77 0.52 22.22
N ASN A 146 -10.06 1.12 21.26
CA ASN A 146 -9.55 0.38 20.09
C ASN A 146 -8.56 -0.74 20.46
N LYS A 147 -7.76 -0.59 21.54
CA LYS A 147 -6.88 -1.67 22.01
C LYS A 147 -7.66 -2.84 22.59
N GLU A 148 -8.64 -2.55 23.44
CA GLU A 148 -9.47 -3.56 24.07
C GLU A 148 -10.29 -4.31 23.03
N TYR A 149 -10.87 -3.59 22.06
CA TYR A 149 -11.55 -4.17 20.93
C TYR A 149 -10.61 -5.11 20.15
N TYR A 150 -9.42 -4.63 19.77
CA TYR A 150 -8.47 -5.46 19.05
C TYR A 150 -8.11 -6.74 19.83
N ILE A 151 -7.88 -6.65 21.14
CA ILE A 151 -7.54 -7.82 21.97
C ILE A 151 -8.72 -8.78 22.11
N ALA A 152 -9.92 -8.27 22.35
CA ALA A 152 -11.12 -9.07 22.55
C ALA A 152 -11.51 -9.83 21.29
N TYR A 153 -11.33 -9.22 20.12
CA TYR A 153 -11.80 -9.76 18.85
C TYR A 153 -10.69 -10.28 17.93
N LYS A 154 -9.39 -10.23 18.29
CA LYS A 154 -8.26 -10.60 17.40
C LYS A 154 -8.37 -11.95 16.66
N ASN A 155 -9.16 -12.87 17.21
CA ASN A 155 -9.38 -14.22 16.66
C ASN A 155 -10.80 -14.41 16.09
N ASP A 156 -11.63 -13.38 16.14
CA ASP A 156 -12.93 -13.34 15.50
C ASP A 156 -12.77 -13.24 13.98
N ALA A 157 -13.77 -13.73 13.25
CA ALA A 157 -13.81 -13.72 11.79
C ALA A 157 -13.48 -12.32 11.24
N TYR A 158 -14.00 -11.26 11.87
CA TYR A 158 -13.91 -9.88 11.38
C TYR A 158 -12.59 -9.14 11.64
N THR A 159 -11.77 -9.58 12.60
CA THR A 159 -10.53 -8.86 12.94
C THR A 159 -9.27 -9.71 12.81
N SER A 160 -9.43 -10.96 12.36
CA SER A 160 -8.31 -11.79 11.92
C SER A 160 -7.52 -11.09 10.80
N LYS A 161 -6.20 -11.30 10.79
CA LYS A 161 -5.32 -10.75 9.73
C LYS A 161 -5.81 -11.12 8.34
N GLU A 162 -6.20 -12.38 8.13
CA GLU A 162 -6.67 -12.88 6.84
C GLU A 162 -7.91 -12.11 6.35
N TYR A 163 -8.89 -11.91 7.24
CA TYR A 163 -10.11 -11.18 6.88
C TYR A 163 -9.85 -9.70 6.60
N LEU A 164 -9.03 -9.05 7.42
CA LEU A 164 -8.65 -7.66 7.21
C LEU A 164 -7.82 -7.47 5.93
N ASP A 165 -6.99 -8.45 5.55
CA ASP A 165 -6.26 -8.43 4.28
C ASP A 165 -7.22 -8.56 3.09
N LYS A 166 -8.24 -9.42 3.17
CA LYS A 166 -9.31 -9.51 2.15
C LYS A 166 -10.06 -8.18 2.02
N TRP A 167 -10.50 -7.58 3.12
CA TRP A 167 -11.16 -6.27 3.12
C TRP A 167 -10.27 -5.17 2.56
N SER A 168 -9.00 -5.11 2.99
CA SER A 168 -8.05 -4.14 2.48
C SER A 168 -7.87 -4.28 0.97
N ASN A 169 -7.83 -5.52 0.46
CA ASN A 169 -7.75 -5.78 -0.96
C ASN A 169 -9.02 -5.35 -1.71
N MET A 170 -10.22 -5.63 -1.18
CA MET A 170 -11.48 -5.15 -1.78
C MET A 170 -11.52 -3.63 -1.89
N ILE A 171 -11.11 -2.91 -0.83
CA ILE A 171 -11.02 -1.44 -0.84
C ILE A 171 -10.03 -0.97 -1.92
N ARG A 172 -8.84 -1.57 -2.01
CA ARG A 172 -7.86 -1.23 -3.05
C ARG A 172 -8.41 -1.47 -4.45
N GLN A 173 -9.04 -2.62 -4.67
CA GLN A 173 -9.67 -2.98 -5.94
C GLN A 173 -10.79 -2.02 -6.31
N TYR A 174 -11.60 -1.59 -5.33
CA TYR A 174 -12.64 -0.60 -5.55
C TYR A 174 -12.04 0.70 -6.07
N TYR A 175 -11.06 1.27 -5.35
CA TYR A 175 -10.41 2.52 -5.76
C TYR A 175 -9.69 2.40 -7.09
N VAL A 176 -9.01 1.28 -7.35
CA VAL A 176 -8.42 1.01 -8.66
C VAL A 176 -9.49 1.05 -9.74
N THR A 177 -10.61 0.36 -9.54
CA THR A 177 -11.66 0.21 -10.55
C THR A 177 -12.27 1.56 -10.86
N VAL A 178 -12.59 2.35 -9.83
CA VAL A 178 -13.25 3.65 -10.01
C VAL A 178 -12.29 4.79 -10.41
N LEU A 179 -10.98 4.67 -10.14
CA LEU A 179 -10.00 5.74 -10.44
C LEU A 179 -9.13 5.46 -11.68
N ASN A 180 -9.30 4.35 -12.37
CA ASN A 180 -8.58 4.04 -13.61
C ASN A 180 -9.55 3.85 -14.78
N VAL A 181 -10.17 4.95 -15.21
CA VAL A 181 -11.15 4.96 -16.29
C VAL A 181 -10.57 5.56 -17.56
N ASP A 182 -11.00 5.05 -18.70
CA ASP A 182 -10.73 5.62 -20.02
C ASP A 182 -12.03 5.62 -20.81
N TYR A 183 -12.57 6.81 -21.07
CA TYR A 183 -13.87 6.97 -21.73
C TYR A 183 -13.96 6.25 -23.09
N ARG A 184 -12.82 5.98 -23.74
CA ARG A 184 -12.75 5.33 -25.06
C ARG A 184 -12.93 3.82 -24.97
N THR A 185 -12.62 3.23 -23.82
CA THR A 185 -12.57 1.77 -23.63
C THR A 185 -13.42 1.27 -22.48
N ILE A 186 -14.01 2.17 -21.68
CA ILE A 186 -14.91 1.81 -20.59
C ILE A 186 -16.16 1.10 -21.17
N ASP A 187 -16.42 -0.10 -20.67
CA ASP A 187 -17.62 -0.88 -21.00
C ASP A 187 -18.58 -0.85 -19.82
N ASP A 188 -19.83 -0.48 -20.10
CA ASP A 188 -20.79 -0.11 -19.05
C ASP A 188 -21.11 -1.30 -18.15
N LYS A 189 -21.39 -2.46 -18.77
CA LYS A 189 -21.74 -3.68 -18.06
C LYS A 189 -20.55 -4.28 -17.33
N ALA A 190 -19.37 -4.28 -17.93
CA ALA A 190 -18.15 -4.78 -17.29
C ALA A 190 -17.76 -3.91 -16.10
N TYR A 191 -17.83 -2.59 -16.24
CA TYR A 191 -17.55 -1.65 -15.14
C TYR A 191 -18.56 -1.81 -14.00
N TYR A 192 -19.86 -1.85 -14.32
CA TYR A 192 -20.91 -2.08 -13.32
C TYR A 192 -20.68 -3.37 -12.53
N ASN A 193 -20.50 -4.50 -13.23
CA ASN A 193 -20.26 -5.77 -12.57
C ASN A 193 -18.99 -5.76 -11.71
N ALA A 194 -17.91 -5.11 -12.19
CA ALA A 194 -16.67 -5.01 -11.43
C ALA A 194 -16.87 -4.22 -10.12
N VAL A 195 -17.48 -3.03 -10.19
CA VAL A 195 -17.77 -2.22 -8.99
C VAL A 195 -18.74 -2.95 -8.06
N ARG A 196 -19.83 -3.51 -8.58
CA ARG A 196 -20.85 -4.24 -7.81
C ARG A 196 -20.27 -5.45 -7.06
N SER A 197 -19.31 -6.16 -7.67
CA SER A 197 -18.66 -7.32 -7.03
C SER A 197 -17.75 -6.94 -5.85
N LEU A 198 -17.34 -5.67 -5.77
CA LEU A 198 -16.48 -5.12 -4.73
C LEU A 198 -17.27 -4.42 -3.61
N LEU A 199 -18.55 -4.15 -3.86
CA LEU A 199 -19.52 -3.73 -2.85
C LEU A 199 -20.11 -4.98 -2.18
N ASP A 200 -20.51 -4.88 -0.91
CA ASP A 200 -21.01 -6.01 -0.12
C ASP A 200 -22.15 -6.74 -0.87
N PRO A 201 -21.91 -7.98 -1.37
CA PRO A 201 -22.88 -8.68 -2.19
C PRO A 201 -24.08 -9.19 -1.39
N SER A 202 -24.02 -9.18 -0.06
CA SER A 202 -25.09 -9.66 0.83
C SER A 202 -26.22 -8.66 1.06
N ARG A 203 -26.07 -7.42 0.57
CA ARG A 203 -27.04 -6.35 0.72
C ARG A 203 -27.88 -6.17 -0.55
N ASP A 204 -28.95 -6.94 -0.65
CA ASP A 204 -29.95 -6.86 -1.72
C ASP A 204 -30.73 -5.52 -1.70
N ASP A 205 -30.69 -4.79 -0.58
CA ASP A 205 -31.43 -3.54 -0.38
C ASP A 205 -30.78 -2.31 -1.04
N ILE A 206 -29.61 -2.46 -1.66
CA ILE A 206 -28.85 -1.35 -2.28
C ILE A 206 -28.86 -1.41 -3.81
N GLU A 207 -29.63 -2.31 -4.45
CA GLU A 207 -29.44 -2.59 -5.88
C GLU A 207 -29.82 -1.43 -6.82
N GLU A 208 -31.00 -0.82 -6.65
CA GLU A 208 -31.49 0.20 -7.61
C GLU A 208 -30.70 1.52 -7.49
N GLU A 209 -30.51 2.05 -6.28
CA GLU A 209 -29.74 3.29 -6.08
C GLU A 209 -28.25 3.12 -6.45
N THR A 210 -27.67 1.92 -6.28
CA THR A 210 -26.27 1.68 -6.67
C THR A 210 -26.11 1.60 -8.17
N GLU A 211 -27.06 0.98 -8.88
CA GLU A 211 -27.03 0.89 -10.35
C GLU A 211 -27.11 2.27 -10.99
N ASP A 212 -28.05 3.12 -10.54
CA ASP A 212 -28.19 4.48 -11.05
C ASP A 212 -26.92 5.30 -10.83
N VAL A 213 -26.34 5.27 -9.61
CA VAL A 213 -25.11 6.01 -9.30
C VAL A 213 -23.92 5.55 -10.15
N ILE A 214 -23.78 4.24 -10.35
CA ILE A 214 -22.70 3.71 -11.19
C ILE A 214 -22.90 4.11 -12.66
N ASN A 215 -24.12 4.00 -13.18
CA ASN A 215 -24.45 4.38 -14.55
C ASN A 215 -24.27 5.87 -14.80
N ASP A 216 -24.67 6.72 -13.84
CA ASP A 216 -24.45 8.17 -13.90
C ASP A 216 -22.95 8.52 -13.90
N TYR A 217 -22.15 7.80 -13.13
CA TYR A 217 -20.70 7.97 -13.15
C TYR A 217 -20.09 7.59 -14.52
N ILE A 218 -20.51 6.46 -15.10
CA ILE A 218 -20.05 6.05 -16.44
C ILE A 218 -20.44 7.10 -17.48
N LYS A 219 -21.68 7.62 -17.41
CA LYS A 219 -22.14 8.70 -18.27
C LYS A 219 -21.30 9.96 -18.10
N PHE A 220 -21.00 10.36 -16.87
CA PHE A 220 -20.12 11.49 -16.57
C PHE A 220 -18.72 11.30 -17.19
N VAL A 221 -18.12 10.10 -17.06
CA VAL A 221 -16.82 9.77 -17.66
C VAL A 221 -16.84 9.94 -19.18
N LYS A 222 -17.90 9.46 -19.84
CA LYS A 222 -18.07 9.57 -21.30
C LYS A 222 -18.31 11.01 -21.75
N ASP A 223 -19.27 11.70 -21.14
CA ASP A 223 -19.67 13.06 -21.53
C ASP A 223 -18.53 14.07 -21.33
N ASN A 224 -17.66 13.83 -20.34
CA ASN A 224 -16.53 14.70 -20.02
C ASN A 224 -15.17 14.19 -20.57
N HIS A 225 -15.16 13.12 -21.35
CA HIS A 225 -13.94 12.55 -21.96
C HIS A 225 -12.82 12.25 -20.93
N ILE A 226 -13.19 11.72 -19.76
CA ILE A 226 -12.26 11.49 -18.65
C ILE A 226 -11.30 10.32 -18.98
N ILE A 227 -10.01 10.55 -18.73
CA ILE A 227 -8.97 9.52 -18.73
C ILE A 227 -8.16 9.68 -17.45
N THR A 228 -8.11 8.62 -16.64
CA THR A 228 -7.30 8.58 -15.42
C THR A 228 -6.47 7.30 -15.39
N VAL A 229 -5.19 7.45 -15.04
CA VAL A 229 -4.29 6.32 -14.77
C VAL A 229 -3.56 6.65 -13.49
N SER A 230 -4.10 6.19 -12.36
CA SER A 230 -3.49 6.36 -11.05
C SER A 230 -2.53 5.21 -10.74
N VAL A 231 -2.87 3.97 -11.12
CA VAL A 231 -2.04 2.76 -11.00
C VAL A 231 -2.55 1.69 -11.98
N LYS A 232 -1.69 1.08 -12.81
CA LYS A 232 -2.05 -0.16 -13.51
C LYS A 232 -2.16 -1.28 -12.48
N TYR A 233 -3.39 -1.70 -12.17
CA TYR A 233 -3.66 -2.85 -11.32
C TYR A 233 -4.32 -3.94 -12.18
N SER A 234 -3.78 -5.15 -12.11
CA SER A 234 -4.35 -6.33 -12.75
C SER A 234 -5.02 -7.19 -11.66
N PRO A 235 -6.35 -7.28 -11.59
CA PRO A 235 -6.99 -8.18 -10.63
C PRO A 235 -6.62 -9.65 -10.92
N PRO A 236 -6.46 -10.50 -9.90
CA PRO A 236 -6.22 -11.93 -10.09
C PRO A 236 -7.45 -12.58 -10.73
N LYS A 237 -7.22 -13.57 -11.61
CA LYS A 237 -8.29 -14.22 -12.39
C LYS A 237 -9.29 -15.03 -11.56
N ASN A 238 -8.99 -15.35 -10.30
CA ASN A 238 -9.70 -16.36 -9.51
C ASN A 238 -9.98 -15.96 -8.04
N MET A 239 -10.21 -14.67 -7.74
CA MET A 239 -10.59 -14.29 -6.38
C MET A 239 -12.06 -14.61 -6.08
N ASP A 240 -12.30 -15.28 -4.96
CA ASP A 240 -13.64 -15.41 -4.37
C ASP A 240 -13.97 -14.12 -3.63
N TYR A 241 -14.93 -13.36 -4.16
CA TYR A 241 -15.41 -12.10 -3.61
C TYR A 241 -16.50 -12.29 -2.55
N SER A 242 -16.82 -13.53 -2.17
CA SER A 242 -17.82 -13.77 -1.12
C SER A 242 -17.23 -13.46 0.26
N MET A 243 -17.73 -12.38 0.85
CA MET A 243 -17.65 -12.16 2.30
C MET A 243 -18.73 -13.05 2.93
N ARG A 244 -18.35 -14.24 3.38
CA ARG A 244 -19.21 -15.10 4.20
C ARG A 244 -19.01 -14.79 5.68
#